data_AF-A0A821GTR6-F1
#
_entry.id   AF-A0A821GTR6-F1
#
_cell.length_a   1.000
_cell.length_b   1.000
_cell.length_c   1.000
_cell.angle_alpha   90.00
_cell.angle_beta   90.00
_cell.angle_gamma   90.00
#
_symmetry.space_group_name_H-M   'P 1'
#
loop_
_entity.id
_entity.type
_entity.pdbx_description
1 polymer ?
#
loop_
_entity_poly.entity_id
_entity_poly.type
_entity_poly.pdbx_seq_one_letter_code
_entity_poly.pdbx_strand_id
1 'polypeptide(L)'
;DSTWILYKDDDGEDQDNQLTYHHTEPQKLKDLDWKDLPNFIHNMDYDHLNSHERKSARVENQTLLSIRRKTIAANAIARLPYKGSSVYICSQNSFQQKVGDYMARTGAYKLIHQLNGVNQNASKKCLIDIVERVEIKLHNLLRSKSIAKRQYLAMTIDRSSLRLNYLYFVPETHKGQIPVRPIMVCNDGPTMAIARYITPLLWSIFDRATNCIRFSNGAIDVVHAIERYAQNGHLKPSALFVTLNMDNLTTIFSHEQTIAALKSLLSDQLKDQMIQGITVDTMIELVYIVLQNQFCVSNNKLYQQFKGGASGLPLTMLLAYINMFYGQHRDLVASFVEKNELFGRYQDQALLTWHGSEDEFHTLFNTGIDTEHLMTMSVGSTIHFHDLEIGHNSKGVLESKVYYDRDIDTLPNVSDES
;
A
#
# COMPACT_ATOMS: atom_id res chain seq x y z
N ASP A 1 4.97 27.47 8.30
CA ASP A 1 4.51 27.85 6.95
C ASP A 1 4.35 26.60 6.12
N SER A 2 3.11 26.18 5.88
CA SER A 2 2.82 25.01 5.04
C SER A 2 1.76 25.43 4.03
N THR A 3 2.16 25.56 2.78
CA THR A 3 1.39 26.04 1.62
C THR A 3 0.69 24.84 0.97
N TRP A 4 -0.64 24.86 0.78
CA TRP A 4 -1.34 23.83 0.00
C TRP A 4 -1.30 24.20 -1.49
N ILE A 5 -0.76 23.31 -2.33
CA ILE A 5 -0.80 23.44 -3.79
C ILE A 5 -2.08 22.75 -4.30
N LEU A 6 -2.86 23.43 -5.14
CA LEU A 6 -4.03 22.88 -5.82
C LEU A 6 -3.60 22.33 -7.18
N TYR A 7 -3.81 21.03 -7.40
CA TYR A 7 -3.59 20.40 -8.70
C TYR A 7 -4.94 20.29 -9.42
N LYS A 8 -5.04 20.88 -10.60
CA LYS A 8 -6.17 20.77 -11.54
C LYS A 8 -5.66 19.97 -12.75
N ASP A 9 -6.39 18.94 -13.17
CA ASP A 9 -6.09 18.29 -14.45
C ASP A 9 -6.43 19.30 -15.56
N ASP A 10 -5.45 19.61 -16.41
CA ASP A 10 -5.60 20.51 -17.57
C ASP A 10 -6.50 19.88 -18.62
N ASP A 11 -7.78 20.27 -18.59
CA ASP A 11 -8.69 20.22 -19.74
C ASP A 11 -9.35 21.61 -19.88
N GLY A 12 -8.54 22.60 -20.22
CA GLY A 12 -9.01 23.94 -20.61
C GLY A 12 -8.47 25.07 -19.73
N GLU A 13 -7.88 26.05 -20.42
CA GLU A 13 -7.39 27.34 -19.90
C GLU A 13 -8.31 27.95 -18.84
N ASP A 14 -7.78 28.10 -17.63
CA ASP A 14 -8.08 29.20 -16.72
C ASP A 14 -6.90 29.28 -15.75
N GLN A 15 -5.91 30.09 -16.12
CA GLN A 15 -4.93 30.63 -15.19
C GLN A 15 -5.66 31.58 -14.23
N ASP A 16 -5.17 31.66 -12.98
CA ASP A 16 -5.69 32.47 -11.87
C ASP A 16 -6.83 31.86 -11.04
N ASN A 17 -6.46 30.94 -10.13
CA ASN A 17 -7.00 30.92 -8.76
C ASN A 17 -6.12 30.01 -7.87
N GLN A 18 -4.93 30.48 -7.50
CA GLN A 18 -4.16 29.88 -6.41
C GLN A 18 -4.82 30.28 -5.07
N LEU A 19 -5.33 29.30 -4.31
CA LEU A 19 -5.82 29.51 -2.95
C LEU A 19 -4.86 28.84 -1.96
N THR A 20 -4.09 29.65 -1.25
CA THR A 20 -3.11 29.22 -0.23
C THR A 20 -3.78 29.00 1.13
N TYR A 21 -3.44 27.91 1.82
CA TYR A 21 -3.90 27.63 3.20
C TYR A 21 -2.75 27.18 4.10
N HIS A 22 -2.97 27.18 5.41
CA HIS A 22 -1.99 26.79 6.44
C HIS A 22 -2.62 25.93 7.54
N HIS A 23 -1.81 25.00 8.07
CA HIS A 23 -1.96 24.21 9.31
C HIS A 23 -2.60 22.80 9.28
N THR A 24 -2.51 22.15 10.45
CA THR A 24 -2.21 20.74 10.71
C THR A 24 -3.41 20.00 11.30
N GLU A 25 -3.94 18.99 10.60
CA GLU A 25 -4.43 17.73 11.17
C GLU A 25 -4.82 16.76 10.01
N PRO A 26 -3.86 16.00 9.44
CA PRO A 26 -4.10 15.19 8.24
C PRO A 26 -4.93 13.92 8.46
N GLN A 27 -5.25 13.56 9.71
CA GLN A 27 -5.88 12.27 10.00
C GLN A 27 -7.40 12.28 9.84
N LYS A 28 -8.11 13.36 10.21
CA LYS A 28 -9.59 13.37 10.27
C LYS A 28 -10.27 13.56 8.90
N LEU A 29 -9.56 14.11 7.92
CA LEU A 29 -10.05 14.26 6.54
C LEU A 29 -9.89 12.99 5.68
N LYS A 30 -9.07 12.02 6.12
CA LYS A 30 -8.82 10.77 5.38
C LYS A 30 -10.01 9.81 5.39
N ASP A 31 -10.90 9.92 6.37
CA ASP A 31 -11.98 8.97 6.60
C ASP A 31 -13.35 9.45 6.10
N LEU A 32 -13.44 10.67 5.57
CA LEU A 32 -14.73 11.23 5.15
C LEU A 32 -14.91 11.03 3.65
N ASP A 33 -15.90 10.21 3.26
CA ASP A 33 -16.60 10.48 2.02
C ASP A 33 -17.26 11.85 2.19
N TRP A 34 -17.05 12.81 1.26
CA TRP A 34 -17.40 14.23 1.44
C TRP A 34 -18.89 14.48 1.72
N LYS A 35 -19.73 13.44 1.61
CA LYS A 35 -21.13 13.43 2.03
C LYS A 35 -21.29 13.64 3.55
N ASP A 36 -20.39 13.11 4.37
CA ASP A 36 -20.48 13.12 5.85
C ASP A 36 -19.79 14.33 6.52
N LEU A 37 -19.06 15.13 5.73
CA LEU A 37 -18.40 16.36 6.18
C LEU A 37 -19.30 17.34 6.98
N PRO A 38 -20.61 17.55 6.69
CA PRO A 38 -21.46 18.47 7.45
C PRO A 38 -21.77 17.93 8.84
N ASN A 39 -21.95 16.62 8.96
CA ASN A 39 -22.17 15.96 10.25
C ASN A 39 -20.89 16.01 11.08
N PHE A 40 -19.73 15.84 10.44
CA PHE A 40 -18.43 16.00 11.09
C PHE A 40 -18.19 17.43 11.58
N ILE A 41 -18.40 18.44 10.73
CA ILE A 41 -18.25 19.86 11.07
C ILE A 41 -19.22 20.28 12.19
N HIS A 42 -20.46 19.77 12.17
CA HIS A 42 -21.45 20.04 13.22
C HIS A 42 -21.14 19.36 14.56
N ASN A 43 -20.48 18.20 14.54
CA ASN A 43 -20.19 17.41 15.74
C ASN A 43 -18.76 17.63 16.29
N MET A 44 -17.97 18.54 15.71
CA MET A 44 -16.70 18.92 16.31
C MET A 44 -16.97 19.64 17.63
N ASP A 45 -16.54 19.02 18.72
CA ASP A 45 -16.53 19.64 20.03
C ASP A 45 -15.40 20.69 20.05
N TYR A 46 -15.74 21.96 20.28
CA TYR A 46 -14.77 23.06 20.34
C TYR A 46 -14.48 23.50 21.78
N ASP A 47 -15.04 22.81 22.78
CA ASP A 47 -15.06 23.30 24.16
C ASP A 47 -13.66 23.33 24.80
N HIS A 48 -12.73 22.53 24.28
CA HIS A 48 -11.34 22.45 24.72
C HIS A 48 -10.39 23.44 24.01
N LEU A 49 -10.84 24.16 22.98
CA LEU A 49 -10.01 25.09 22.21
C LEU A 49 -10.08 26.52 22.79
N ASN A 50 -8.98 27.26 22.70
CA ASN A 50 -8.95 28.69 23.06
C ASN A 50 -9.67 29.56 22.01
N SER A 51 -9.91 30.83 22.35
CA SER A 51 -10.70 31.74 21.50
C SER A 51 -10.11 31.98 20.10
N HIS A 52 -8.78 31.97 19.97
CA HIS A 52 -8.08 32.10 18.71
C HIS A 52 -8.23 30.84 17.84
N GLU A 53 -8.02 29.67 18.44
CA GLU A 53 -8.19 28.36 17.80
C GLU A 53 -9.63 28.14 17.32
N ARG A 54 -10.64 28.50 18.13
CA ARG A 54 -12.06 28.43 17.73
C ARG A 54 -12.37 29.30 16.53
N LYS A 55 -11.77 30.50 16.46
CA LYS A 55 -11.96 31.41 15.32
C LYS A 55 -11.31 30.86 14.06
N SER A 56 -10.10 30.32 14.17
CA SER A 56 -9.38 29.67 13.07
C SER A 56 -10.17 28.48 12.52
N ALA A 57 -10.62 27.57 13.39
CA ALA A 57 -11.39 26.40 13.00
C ALA A 57 -12.74 26.75 12.36
N ARG A 58 -13.41 27.83 12.81
CA ARG A 58 -14.64 28.32 12.15
C ARG A 58 -14.40 28.81 10.73
N VAL A 59 -13.31 29.55 10.50
CA VAL A 59 -12.93 30.02 9.16
C VAL A 59 -12.62 28.81 8.26
N GLU A 60 -11.86 27.85 8.77
CA GLU A 60 -11.52 26.62 8.05
C GLU A 60 -12.76 25.80 7.66
N ASN A 61 -13.71 25.63 8.58
CA ASN A 61 -14.97 24.96 8.27
C ASN A 61 -15.80 25.69 7.21
N GLN A 62 -15.87 27.02 7.27
CA GLN A 62 -16.56 27.81 6.26
C GLN A 62 -15.88 27.67 4.89
N THR A 63 -14.55 27.63 4.86
CA THR A 63 -13.77 27.34 3.66
C THR A 63 -14.07 25.96 3.11
N LEU A 64 -14.03 24.90 3.94
CA LEU A 64 -14.33 23.53 3.51
C LEU A 64 -15.75 23.39 2.94
N LEU A 65 -16.73 24.06 3.57
CA LEU A 65 -18.10 24.12 3.07
C LEU A 65 -18.19 24.88 1.74
N SER A 66 -17.44 25.97 1.57
CA SER A 66 -17.35 26.73 0.32
C SER A 66 -16.75 25.90 -0.82
N ILE A 67 -15.63 25.22 -0.56
CA ILE A 67 -14.99 24.30 -1.50
C ILE A 67 -15.99 23.24 -1.93
N ARG A 68 -16.69 22.61 -0.97
CA ARG A 68 -17.72 21.60 -1.28
C ARG A 68 -18.84 22.15 -2.17
N ARG A 69 -19.34 23.35 -1.89
CA ARG A 69 -20.40 23.95 -2.72
C ARG A 69 -19.92 24.16 -4.15
N LYS A 70 -18.70 24.70 -4.32
CA LYS A 70 -18.09 24.92 -5.64
C LYS A 70 -17.84 23.60 -6.37
N THR A 71 -17.33 22.57 -5.70
CA THR A 71 -17.08 21.26 -6.34
C THR A 71 -18.38 20.57 -6.74
N ILE A 72 -19.44 20.63 -5.91
CA ILE A 72 -20.76 20.11 -6.29
C ILE A 72 -21.31 20.84 -7.53
N ALA A 73 -21.26 22.18 -7.54
CA ALA A 73 -21.73 22.98 -8.66
C ALA A 73 -20.96 22.69 -9.96
N ALA A 74 -19.66 22.41 -9.85
CA ALA A 74 -18.79 22.10 -10.98
C ALA A 74 -18.77 20.60 -11.38
N ASN A 75 -19.59 19.74 -10.74
CA ASN A 75 -19.51 18.28 -10.90
C ASN A 75 -18.06 17.74 -10.74
N ALA A 76 -17.33 18.32 -9.80
CA ALA A 76 -15.95 18.00 -9.47
C ALA A 76 -15.85 17.26 -8.14
N ILE A 77 -14.76 16.51 -7.98
CA ILE A 77 -14.38 15.84 -6.74
C ILE A 77 -13.13 16.50 -6.17
N ALA A 78 -13.11 16.68 -4.85
CA ALA A 78 -11.90 17.04 -4.10
C ALA A 78 -11.49 15.85 -3.25
N ARG A 79 -10.23 15.42 -3.36
CA ARG A 79 -9.67 14.31 -2.57
C ARG A 79 -8.31 14.71 -2.01
N LEU A 80 -8.02 14.20 -0.82
CA LEU A 80 -6.64 14.18 -0.33
C LEU A 80 -5.85 13.10 -1.08
N PRO A 81 -4.64 13.41 -1.55
CA PRO A 81 -3.76 12.43 -2.16
C PRO A 81 -3.20 11.46 -1.15
N TYR A 82 -2.69 10.34 -1.66
CA TYR A 82 -2.03 9.33 -0.84
C TYR A 82 -0.79 9.87 -0.09
N LYS A 83 -0.03 10.73 -0.76
CA LYS A 83 1.17 11.42 -0.23
C LYS A 83 1.06 12.91 -0.50
N GLY A 84 1.64 13.70 0.41
CA GLY A 84 1.62 15.15 0.33
C GLY A 84 0.44 15.78 1.08
N SER A 85 0.52 17.10 1.21
CA SER A 85 -0.50 17.94 1.85
C SER A 85 -1.10 18.87 0.80
N SER A 86 -1.53 18.32 -0.34
CA SER A 86 -2.27 19.05 -1.36
C SER A 86 -3.72 18.55 -1.41
N VAL A 87 -4.61 19.33 -2.02
CA VAL A 87 -5.96 18.86 -2.37
C VAL A 87 -5.99 18.65 -3.86
N TYR A 88 -6.32 17.44 -4.29
CA TYR A 88 -6.50 17.11 -5.70
C TYR A 88 -7.95 17.37 -6.10
N ILE A 89 -8.15 18.20 -7.12
CA ILE A 89 -9.48 18.52 -7.65
C ILE A 89 -9.56 18.10 -9.11
N CYS A 90 -10.53 17.28 -9.46
CA CYS A 90 -10.79 16.91 -10.85
C CYS A 90 -12.28 16.67 -11.12
N SER A 91 -12.67 16.50 -12.38
CA SER A 91 -14.06 16.19 -12.71
C SER A 91 -14.46 14.82 -12.14
N GLN A 92 -15.70 14.69 -11.68
CA GLN A 92 -16.23 13.44 -11.15
C GLN A 92 -16.12 12.31 -12.19
N ASN A 93 -16.37 12.61 -13.48
CA ASN A 93 -16.31 11.64 -14.56
C ASN A 93 -14.87 11.15 -14.81
N SER A 94 -13.89 12.06 -14.89
CA SER A 94 -12.47 11.69 -15.04
C SER A 94 -12.00 10.82 -13.88
N PHE A 95 -12.36 11.19 -12.65
CA PHE A 95 -12.01 10.37 -11.48
C PHE A 95 -12.60 8.96 -11.54
N GLN A 96 -13.90 8.83 -11.88
CA GLN A 96 -14.54 7.53 -12.02
C GLN A 96 -13.94 6.69 -13.16
N GLN A 97 -13.49 7.32 -14.25
CA GLN A 97 -12.78 6.64 -15.32
C GLN A 97 -11.45 6.08 -14.82
N LYS A 98 -10.62 6.89 -14.13
CA LYS A 98 -9.36 6.41 -13.51
C LYS A 98 -9.60 5.23 -12.56
N VAL A 99 -10.69 5.26 -11.79
CA VAL A 99 -11.10 4.14 -10.93
C VAL A 99 -11.50 2.90 -11.75
N GLY A 100 -12.28 3.08 -12.81
CA GLY A 100 -12.66 2.00 -13.72
C GLY A 100 -11.44 1.33 -14.36
N ASP A 101 -10.51 2.15 -14.87
CA ASP A 101 -9.27 1.69 -15.50
C ASP A 101 -8.39 0.92 -14.51
N TYR A 102 -8.26 1.41 -13.28
CA TYR A 102 -7.55 0.70 -12.21
C TYR A 102 -8.14 -0.69 -11.95
N MET A 103 -9.46 -0.76 -11.79
CA MET A 103 -10.18 -2.00 -11.49
C MET A 103 -10.06 -3.00 -12.63
N ALA A 104 -10.17 -2.53 -13.87
CA ALA A 104 -10.03 -3.35 -15.07
C ALA A 104 -8.58 -3.87 -15.23
N ARG A 105 -7.59 -2.99 -15.08
CA ARG A 105 -6.17 -3.34 -15.20
C ARG A 105 -5.72 -4.36 -14.15
N THR A 106 -6.12 -4.17 -12.89
CA THR A 106 -5.72 -5.09 -11.81
C THR A 106 -6.52 -6.40 -11.82
N GLY A 107 -7.79 -6.33 -12.28
CA GLY A 107 -8.71 -7.46 -12.29
C GLY A 107 -9.00 -8.02 -10.89
N ALA A 108 -8.72 -7.27 -9.82
CA ALA A 108 -8.73 -7.82 -8.46
C ALA A 108 -10.11 -7.86 -7.79
N TYR A 109 -11.07 -7.10 -8.32
CA TYR A 109 -12.37 -6.89 -7.71
C TYR A 109 -13.50 -7.39 -8.62
N LYS A 110 -14.23 -8.39 -8.13
CA LYS A 110 -15.40 -8.94 -8.82
C LYS A 110 -16.66 -8.27 -8.30
N LEU A 111 -17.45 -7.69 -9.19
CA LEU A 111 -18.78 -7.17 -8.85
C LEU A 111 -19.70 -8.33 -8.48
N ILE A 112 -20.32 -8.26 -7.30
CA ILE A 112 -21.30 -9.24 -6.83
C ILE A 112 -22.71 -8.69 -7.03
N HIS A 113 -22.98 -7.47 -6.53
CA HIS A 113 -24.28 -6.81 -6.67
C HIS A 113 -24.13 -5.30 -6.86
N GLN A 114 -25.01 -4.73 -7.67
CA GLN A 114 -25.34 -3.31 -7.64
C GLN A 114 -26.31 -3.08 -6.48
N LEU A 115 -25.96 -2.22 -5.51
CA LEU A 115 -26.80 -1.88 -4.36
C LEU A 115 -27.80 -0.79 -4.77
N ASN A 116 -28.87 -1.23 -5.43
CA ASN A 116 -30.00 -0.40 -5.84
C ASN A 116 -31.26 -0.80 -5.05
N GLY A 117 -32.42 -0.23 -5.39
CA GLY A 117 -33.69 -0.54 -4.71
C GLY A 117 -34.07 -2.04 -4.68
N VAL A 118 -33.55 -2.85 -5.62
CA VAL A 118 -33.79 -4.30 -5.66
C VAL A 118 -32.85 -5.05 -4.69
N ASN A 119 -31.58 -4.64 -4.61
CA ASN A 119 -30.55 -5.32 -3.82
C ASN A 119 -30.11 -4.52 -2.59
N GLN A 120 -30.98 -3.67 -2.04
CA GLN A 120 -30.62 -2.75 -0.96
C GLN A 120 -30.09 -3.47 0.30
N ASN A 121 -30.53 -4.71 0.53
CA ASN A 121 -30.12 -5.55 1.66
C ASN A 121 -28.98 -6.55 1.32
N ALA A 122 -28.47 -6.56 0.09
CA ALA A 122 -27.46 -7.54 -0.33
C ALA A 122 -26.15 -7.42 0.48
N SER A 123 -25.74 -6.21 0.85
CA SER A 123 -24.58 -5.98 1.74
C SER A 123 -24.79 -6.56 3.14
N LYS A 124 -25.97 -6.38 3.73
CA LYS A 124 -26.32 -6.95 5.04
C LYS A 124 -26.34 -8.48 5.00
N LYS A 125 -26.96 -9.07 3.98
CA LYS A 125 -26.98 -10.52 3.78
C LYS A 125 -25.56 -11.07 3.62
N CYS A 126 -24.76 -10.45 2.77
CA CYS A 126 -23.35 -10.81 2.57
C CYS A 126 -22.55 -10.79 3.88
N LEU A 127 -22.74 -9.77 4.71
CA LEU A 127 -22.10 -9.68 6.02
C LEU A 127 -22.47 -10.85 6.92
N ILE A 128 -23.77 -11.18 7.02
CA ILE A 128 -24.27 -12.32 7.80
C ILE A 128 -23.64 -13.63 7.30
N ASP A 129 -23.66 -13.85 5.99
CA ASP A 129 -23.12 -15.07 5.38
C ASP A 129 -21.61 -15.21 5.64
N ILE A 130 -20.85 -14.10 5.63
CA ILE A 130 -19.41 -14.12 5.96
C ILE A 130 -19.20 -14.49 7.43
N VAL A 131 -19.93 -13.83 8.34
CA VAL A 131 -19.81 -14.09 9.79
C VAL A 131 -20.06 -15.56 10.09
N GLU A 132 -21.15 -16.12 9.56
CA GLU A 132 -21.49 -17.52 9.77
C GLU A 132 -20.37 -18.44 9.25
N ARG A 133 -19.87 -18.21 8.03
CA ARG A 133 -18.76 -19.00 7.47
C ARG A 133 -17.48 -18.93 8.31
N VAL A 134 -17.10 -17.73 8.76
CA VAL A 134 -15.89 -17.51 9.55
C VAL A 134 -16.03 -18.17 10.93
N GLU A 135 -17.15 -17.97 11.61
CA GLU A 135 -17.42 -18.55 12.93
C GLU A 135 -17.47 -20.08 12.89
N ILE A 136 -18.14 -20.68 11.88
CA ILE A 136 -18.18 -22.13 11.70
C ILE A 136 -16.76 -22.68 11.56
N LYS A 137 -15.93 -22.07 10.70
CA LYS A 137 -14.55 -22.52 10.50
C LYS A 137 -13.72 -22.39 11.78
N LEU A 138 -13.77 -21.26 12.49
CA LEU A 138 -13.07 -21.07 13.76
C LEU A 138 -13.55 -22.05 14.84
N HIS A 139 -14.85 -22.30 14.93
CA HIS A 139 -15.42 -23.24 15.88
C HIS A 139 -14.96 -24.68 15.60
N ASN A 140 -14.90 -25.06 14.32
CA ASN A 140 -14.36 -26.35 13.91
C ASN A 140 -12.89 -26.51 14.31
N LEU A 141 -12.06 -25.49 14.10
CA LEU A 141 -10.64 -25.50 14.52
C LEU A 141 -10.49 -25.63 16.04
N LEU A 142 -11.39 -25.01 16.82
CA LEU A 142 -11.40 -25.17 18.28
C LEU A 142 -11.81 -26.60 18.68
N ARG A 143 -12.88 -27.13 18.06
CA ARG A 143 -13.42 -28.46 18.37
C ARG A 143 -12.44 -29.58 18.01
N SER A 144 -11.70 -29.43 16.91
CA SER A 144 -10.62 -30.35 16.51
C SER A 144 -9.34 -30.19 17.33
N LYS A 145 -9.29 -29.22 18.27
CA LYS A 145 -8.11 -28.85 19.05
C LYS A 145 -6.93 -28.36 18.19
N SER A 146 -7.20 -27.90 16.97
CA SER A 146 -6.20 -27.27 16.09
C SER A 146 -5.79 -25.88 16.58
N ILE A 147 -6.66 -25.23 17.37
CA ILE A 147 -6.35 -24.01 18.12
C ILE A 147 -6.82 -24.15 19.56
N ALA A 148 -6.12 -23.50 20.49
CA ALA A 148 -6.50 -23.42 21.89
C ALA A 148 -7.62 -22.40 22.13
N LYS A 149 -8.36 -22.56 23.24
CA LYS A 149 -9.46 -21.65 23.62
C LYS A 149 -9.04 -20.18 23.66
N ARG A 150 -7.83 -19.88 24.16
CA ARG A 150 -7.30 -18.50 24.19
C ARG A 150 -7.15 -17.90 22.79
N GLN A 151 -6.72 -18.71 21.83
CA GLN A 151 -6.48 -18.30 20.45
C GLN A 151 -7.83 -18.09 19.74
N TYR A 152 -8.79 -18.99 19.96
CA TYR A 152 -10.17 -18.82 19.51
C TYR A 152 -10.78 -17.50 20.01
N LEU A 153 -10.68 -17.22 21.32
CA LEU A 153 -11.19 -15.98 21.92
C LEU A 153 -10.54 -14.72 21.33
N ALA A 154 -9.23 -14.77 21.03
CA ALA A 154 -8.52 -13.66 20.40
C ALA A 154 -8.92 -13.42 18.93
N MET A 155 -9.49 -14.43 18.27
CA MET A 155 -9.89 -14.38 16.86
C MET A 155 -11.42 -14.31 16.68
N THR A 156 -12.19 -14.22 17.75
CA THR A 156 -13.66 -14.18 17.67
C THR A 156 -14.11 -12.84 17.11
N ILE A 157 -15.21 -12.85 16.37
CA ILE A 157 -15.78 -11.64 15.77
C ILE A 157 -16.44 -10.79 16.85
N ASP A 158 -16.06 -9.51 16.93
CA ASP A 158 -16.80 -8.52 17.71
C ASP A 158 -18.03 -8.07 16.92
N ARG A 159 -19.21 -8.47 17.39
CA ARG A 159 -20.49 -8.16 16.74
C ARG A 159 -20.99 -6.74 17.05
N SER A 160 -20.37 -6.02 17.99
CA SER A 160 -20.83 -4.70 18.43
C SER A 160 -20.53 -3.58 17.43
N SER A 161 -19.41 -3.66 16.71
CA SER A 161 -19.00 -2.68 15.69
C SER A 161 -18.99 -3.21 14.26
N LEU A 162 -19.28 -4.51 14.07
CA LEU A 162 -19.12 -5.26 12.82
C LEU A 162 -19.73 -4.58 11.58
N ARG A 163 -18.90 -4.41 10.55
CA ARG A 163 -19.29 -3.85 9.25
C ARG A 163 -18.60 -4.58 8.09
N LEU A 164 -19.15 -4.46 6.89
CA LEU A 164 -18.38 -4.80 5.68
C LEU A 164 -17.26 -3.80 5.49
N ASN A 165 -16.18 -4.24 4.84
CA ASN A 165 -15.10 -3.34 4.46
C ASN A 165 -15.63 -2.28 3.48
N TYR A 166 -14.98 -1.12 3.47
CA TYR A 166 -15.30 -0.04 2.55
C TYR A 166 -14.10 0.27 1.67
N LEU A 167 -14.31 0.30 0.36
CA LEU A 167 -13.27 0.59 -0.63
C LEU A 167 -13.50 1.97 -1.24
N TYR A 168 -12.48 2.81 -1.16
CA TYR A 168 -12.42 4.08 -1.85
C TYR A 168 -11.07 4.26 -2.54
N PHE A 169 -10.95 5.31 -3.34
CA PHE A 169 -9.76 5.60 -4.13
C PHE A 169 -9.23 6.98 -3.80
N VAL A 170 -7.90 7.10 -3.77
CA VAL A 170 -7.17 8.35 -3.57
C VAL A 170 -6.18 8.58 -4.72
N PRO A 171 -5.90 9.83 -5.11
CA PRO A 171 -4.92 10.13 -6.16
C PRO A 171 -3.47 9.98 -5.65
N GLU A 172 -2.58 9.53 -6.52
CA GLU A 172 -1.13 9.49 -6.32
C GLU A 172 -0.47 10.66 -7.07
N THR A 173 -0.52 11.87 -6.50
CA THR A 173 -0.06 13.12 -7.13
C THR A 173 1.45 13.22 -7.38
N HIS A 174 2.24 12.32 -6.79
CA HIS A 174 3.69 12.23 -6.99
C HIS A 174 4.09 11.44 -8.25
N LYS A 175 3.12 11.05 -9.10
CA LYS A 175 3.34 10.35 -10.36
C LYS A 175 2.81 11.20 -11.51
N GLY A 176 3.52 11.23 -12.64
CA GLY A 176 3.21 12.14 -13.76
C GLY A 176 1.77 12.03 -14.29
N GLN A 177 1.19 10.82 -14.37
CA GLN A 177 -0.20 10.63 -14.83
C GLN A 177 -1.25 10.65 -13.70
N ILE A 178 -0.86 10.93 -12.45
CA ILE A 178 -1.69 10.95 -11.25
C ILE A 178 -2.70 9.77 -11.22
N PRO A 179 -2.22 8.52 -11.08
CA PRO A 179 -3.09 7.36 -10.98
C PRO A 179 -3.86 7.37 -9.66
N VAL A 180 -4.84 6.47 -9.54
CA VAL A 180 -5.57 6.24 -8.30
C VAL A 180 -5.03 5.01 -7.55
N ARG A 181 -5.00 5.09 -6.22
CA ARG A 181 -4.69 3.99 -5.30
C ARG A 181 -5.94 3.58 -4.52
N PRO A 182 -6.23 2.27 -4.40
CA PRO A 182 -7.32 1.77 -3.56
C PRO A 182 -6.94 1.83 -2.08
N ILE A 183 -7.85 2.37 -1.27
CA ILE A 183 -7.77 2.32 0.19
C ILE A 183 -8.96 1.50 0.71
N MET A 184 -8.65 0.46 1.47
CA MET A 184 -9.64 -0.40 2.10
C MET A 184 -9.73 -0.09 3.60
N VAL A 185 -10.92 0.24 4.08
CA VAL A 185 -11.22 0.39 5.51
C VAL A 185 -11.70 -0.96 6.04
N CYS A 186 -10.97 -1.53 7.00
CA CYS A 186 -11.20 -2.90 7.49
C CYS A 186 -11.36 -3.03 9.02
N ASN A 187 -11.30 -1.93 9.78
CA ASN A 187 -11.17 -1.98 11.24
C ASN A 187 -12.22 -2.84 11.94
N ASP A 188 -13.46 -2.82 11.44
CA ASP A 188 -14.58 -3.58 11.96
C ASP A 188 -14.99 -4.75 11.05
N GLY A 189 -14.07 -5.20 10.20
CA GLY A 189 -14.31 -6.28 9.24
C GLY A 189 -14.35 -7.67 9.89
N PRO A 190 -15.11 -8.63 9.32
CA PRO A 190 -15.34 -9.95 9.92
C PRO A 190 -14.08 -10.82 10.05
N THR A 191 -12.99 -10.50 9.35
CA THR A 191 -11.73 -11.24 9.39
C THR A 191 -10.60 -10.48 10.09
N MET A 192 -10.87 -9.27 10.60
CA MET A 192 -9.86 -8.41 11.22
C MET A 192 -9.22 -9.05 12.46
N ALA A 193 -10.00 -9.70 13.31
CA ALA A 193 -9.49 -10.36 14.52
C ALA A 193 -8.49 -11.49 14.18
N ILE A 194 -8.83 -12.32 13.20
CA ILE A 194 -7.92 -13.37 12.69
C ILE A 194 -6.64 -12.73 12.15
N ALA A 195 -6.76 -11.72 11.28
CA ALA A 195 -5.61 -11.05 10.68
C ALA A 195 -4.69 -10.44 11.75
N ARG A 196 -5.24 -9.74 12.75
CA ARG A 196 -4.47 -9.16 13.87
C ARG A 196 -3.74 -10.22 14.69
N TYR A 197 -4.38 -11.37 14.91
CA TYR A 197 -3.79 -12.45 15.69
C TYR A 197 -2.62 -13.12 14.95
N ILE A 198 -2.78 -13.46 13.66
CA ILE A 198 -1.76 -14.23 12.93
C ILE A 198 -0.63 -13.37 12.36
N THR A 199 -0.87 -12.07 12.11
CA THR A 199 0.15 -11.19 11.49
C THR A 199 1.46 -11.16 12.29
N PRO A 200 1.47 -10.91 13.62
CA PRO A 200 2.73 -10.87 14.38
C PRO A 200 3.47 -12.22 14.39
N LEU A 201 2.72 -13.33 14.40
CA LEU A 201 3.29 -14.68 14.35
C LEU A 201 4.04 -14.89 13.04
N LEU A 202 3.38 -14.63 11.91
CA LEU A 202 3.95 -14.77 10.58
C LEU A 202 5.08 -13.76 10.32
N TRP A 203 4.92 -12.52 10.80
CA TRP A 203 5.93 -11.49 10.64
C TRP A 203 7.23 -11.90 11.31
N SER A 204 7.17 -12.46 12.52
CA SER A 204 8.37 -12.95 13.22
C SER A 204 9.12 -14.03 12.44
N ILE A 205 8.41 -14.90 11.72
CA ILE A 205 9.01 -15.95 10.89
C ILE A 205 9.63 -15.34 9.65
N PHE A 206 8.88 -14.49 8.96
CA PHE A 206 9.33 -13.84 7.73
C PHE A 206 10.56 -12.95 7.96
N ASP A 207 10.57 -12.21 9.06
CA ASP A 207 11.66 -11.30 9.42
C ASP A 207 12.96 -12.07 9.68
N ARG A 208 12.90 -13.19 10.42
CA ARG A 208 14.05 -14.08 10.61
C ARG A 208 14.58 -14.65 9.29
N ALA A 209 13.68 -14.99 8.36
CA ALA A 209 14.04 -15.58 7.09
C ALA A 209 14.65 -14.57 6.08
N THR A 210 14.37 -13.28 6.24
CA THR A 210 14.74 -12.24 5.27
C THR A 210 15.61 -11.13 5.85
N ASN A 211 16.11 -11.30 7.08
CA ASN A 211 16.91 -10.30 7.79
C ASN A 211 18.17 -9.84 7.03
N CYS A 212 18.76 -10.71 6.20
CA CYS A 212 19.96 -10.42 5.44
C CYS A 212 19.71 -9.56 4.18
N ILE A 213 18.47 -9.47 3.73
CA ILE A 213 18.07 -8.77 2.49
C ILE A 213 17.01 -7.70 2.73
N ARG A 214 16.55 -7.51 3.96
CA ARG A 214 15.55 -6.51 4.31
C ARG A 214 16.22 -5.28 4.90
N PHE A 215 16.02 -4.14 4.24
CA PHE A 215 16.26 -2.84 4.83
C PHE A 215 15.04 -2.48 5.69
N SER A 216 15.26 -2.23 6.98
CA SER A 216 14.22 -1.88 7.94
C SER A 216 14.16 -0.38 8.21
N ASN A 217 15.30 0.31 8.12
CA ASN A 217 15.44 1.76 8.36
C ASN A 217 15.64 2.56 7.05
N GLY A 218 15.20 2.00 5.92
CA GLY A 218 15.24 2.68 4.62
C GLY A 218 16.65 3.08 4.20
N ALA A 219 16.82 4.38 3.91
CA ALA A 219 18.06 4.98 3.43
C ALA A 219 19.30 4.63 4.27
N ILE A 220 19.18 4.58 5.60
CA ILE A 220 20.32 4.32 6.49
C ILE A 220 20.88 2.91 6.27
N ASP A 221 19.99 1.91 6.19
CA ASP A 221 20.41 0.52 5.97
C ASP A 221 21.01 0.34 4.57
N VAL A 222 20.48 1.06 3.58
CA VAL A 222 21.00 1.09 2.20
C VAL A 222 22.44 1.62 2.17
N VAL A 223 22.70 2.78 2.78
CA VAL A 223 24.05 3.36 2.82
C VAL A 223 25.04 2.41 3.46
N HIS A 224 24.71 1.87 4.65
CA HIS A 224 25.58 0.92 5.33
C HIS A 224 25.84 -0.35 4.52
N ALA A 225 24.82 -0.86 3.81
CA ALA A 225 24.97 -2.05 2.99
C ALA A 225 25.92 -1.81 1.81
N ILE A 226 25.81 -0.67 1.13
CA ILE A 226 26.66 -0.34 -0.02
C ILE A 226 28.08 0.03 0.42
N GLU A 227 28.25 0.73 1.54
CA GLU A 227 29.58 0.99 2.10
C GLU A 227 30.30 -0.31 2.44
N ARG A 228 29.62 -1.24 3.12
CA ARG A 228 30.18 -2.56 3.42
C ARG A 228 30.50 -3.35 2.15
N TYR A 229 29.62 -3.27 1.15
CA TYR A 229 29.82 -3.88 -0.16
C TYR A 229 31.09 -3.34 -0.85
N ALA A 230 31.28 -2.02 -0.85
CA ALA A 230 32.47 -1.38 -1.41
C ALA A 230 33.74 -1.69 -0.60
N GLN A 231 33.67 -1.65 0.73
CA GLN A 231 34.80 -1.97 1.63
C GLN A 231 35.31 -3.40 1.45
N ASN A 232 34.43 -4.34 1.11
CA ASN A 232 34.81 -5.72 0.79
C ASN A 232 35.40 -5.88 -0.61
N GLY A 233 35.55 -4.79 -1.38
CA GLY A 233 36.07 -4.81 -2.74
C GLY A 233 35.09 -5.36 -3.78
N HIS A 234 33.80 -5.44 -3.45
CA HIS A 234 32.80 -5.97 -4.37
C HIS A 234 32.30 -4.91 -5.36
N LEU A 235 32.37 -3.62 -5.03
CA LEU A 235 31.97 -2.53 -5.92
C LEU A 235 33.03 -2.31 -7.02
N LYS A 236 32.68 -2.63 -8.26
CA LYS A 236 33.53 -2.43 -9.44
C LYS A 236 33.19 -1.11 -10.15
N PRO A 237 34.15 -0.47 -10.86
CA PRO A 237 33.88 0.72 -11.66
C PRO A 237 32.88 0.51 -12.82
N SER A 238 32.56 -0.73 -13.17
CA SER A 238 31.58 -1.09 -14.19
C SER A 238 30.25 -1.59 -13.59
N ALA A 239 30.08 -1.52 -12.27
CA ALA A 239 28.89 -2.03 -11.61
C ALA A 239 27.68 -1.15 -11.94
N LEU A 240 26.62 -1.77 -12.43
CA LEU A 240 25.33 -1.11 -12.54
C LEU A 240 24.62 -1.18 -11.19
N PHE A 241 23.88 -0.13 -10.89
CA PHE A 241 22.87 -0.14 -9.85
C PHE A 241 21.50 -0.31 -10.50
N VAL A 242 20.65 -1.06 -9.81
CA VAL A 242 19.28 -1.35 -10.26
C VAL A 242 18.32 -1.04 -9.13
N THR A 243 17.27 -0.29 -9.43
CA THR A 243 16.11 -0.14 -8.55
C THR A 243 14.87 -0.73 -9.17
N LEU A 244 14.11 -1.47 -8.36
CA LEU A 244 12.85 -2.08 -8.73
C LEU A 244 11.74 -1.51 -7.86
N ASN A 245 10.74 -0.89 -8.47
CA ASN A 245 9.53 -0.40 -7.80
C ASN A 245 8.35 -1.28 -8.15
N MET A 246 7.77 -1.93 -7.14
CA MET A 246 6.58 -2.74 -7.30
C MET A 246 5.31 -1.90 -7.18
N ASP A 247 4.50 -1.86 -8.22
CA ASP A 247 3.19 -1.23 -8.14
C ASP A 247 2.11 -2.21 -7.69
N ASN A 248 1.13 -1.72 -6.94
CA ASN A 248 -0.12 -2.44 -6.64
C ASN A 248 0.03 -3.79 -5.93
N LEU A 249 1.03 -3.94 -5.06
CA LEU A 249 1.33 -5.19 -4.32
C LEU A 249 0.12 -5.87 -3.67
N THR A 250 -0.88 -5.10 -3.25
CA THR A 250 -2.08 -5.60 -2.59
C THR A 250 -3.14 -6.17 -3.55
N THR A 251 -2.91 -6.16 -4.87
CA THR A 251 -3.89 -6.62 -5.88
C THR A 251 -3.31 -7.54 -6.95
N ILE A 252 -2.02 -7.89 -6.86
CA ILE A 252 -1.32 -8.58 -7.96
C ILE A 252 -1.21 -10.10 -7.79
N PHE A 253 -1.16 -10.61 -6.56
CA PHE A 253 -0.94 -12.04 -6.32
C PHE A 253 -2.26 -12.81 -6.26
N SER A 254 -2.34 -13.98 -6.89
CA SER A 254 -3.49 -14.86 -6.67
C SER A 254 -3.47 -15.40 -5.23
N HIS A 255 -4.65 -15.77 -4.71
CA HIS A 255 -4.70 -16.43 -3.40
C HIS A 255 -3.93 -17.76 -3.42
N GLU A 256 -3.91 -18.48 -4.54
CA GLU A 256 -3.16 -19.72 -4.69
C GLU A 256 -1.66 -19.51 -4.59
N GLN A 257 -1.10 -18.54 -5.32
CA GLN A 257 0.30 -18.13 -5.22
C GLN A 257 0.65 -17.76 -3.78
N THR A 258 -0.23 -17.01 -3.12
CA THR A 258 -0.08 -16.59 -1.72
C THR A 258 0.02 -17.77 -0.77
N ILE A 259 -0.87 -18.75 -0.91
CA ILE A 259 -0.85 -19.94 -0.08
C ILE A 259 0.39 -20.80 -0.36
N ALA A 260 0.81 -20.94 -1.62
CA ALA A 260 2.00 -21.69 -1.98
C ALA A 260 3.28 -21.08 -1.40
N ALA A 261 3.46 -19.76 -1.56
CA ALA A 261 4.59 -19.03 -1.00
C ALA A 261 4.63 -19.09 0.53
N LEU A 262 3.47 -18.96 1.18
CA LEU A 262 3.36 -19.08 2.64
C LEU A 262 3.71 -20.50 3.11
N LYS A 263 3.25 -21.54 2.42
CA LYS A 263 3.64 -22.92 2.72
C LYS A 263 5.15 -23.10 2.61
N SER A 264 5.78 -22.56 1.57
CA SER A 264 7.24 -22.62 1.42
C SER A 264 7.97 -21.94 2.57
N LEU A 265 7.58 -20.71 2.95
CA LEU A 265 8.14 -20.02 4.11
C LEU A 265 8.02 -20.86 5.39
N LEU A 266 6.82 -21.35 5.69
CA LEU A 266 6.55 -22.05 6.94
C LEU A 266 7.31 -23.38 7.01
N SER A 267 7.34 -24.15 5.91
CA SER A 267 8.07 -25.40 5.84
C SER A 267 9.58 -25.21 6.03
N ASP A 268 10.14 -24.15 5.46
CA ASP A 268 11.57 -23.87 5.56
C ASP A 268 12.00 -23.38 6.95
N GLN A 269 11.15 -22.60 7.60
CA GLN A 269 11.51 -21.90 8.84
C GLN A 269 11.04 -22.63 10.11
N LEU A 270 10.08 -23.54 10.02
CA LEU A 270 9.52 -24.26 11.18
C LEU A 270 9.86 -25.76 11.11
N LYS A 271 10.94 -26.15 11.79
CA LYS A 271 11.35 -27.56 11.90
C LYS A 271 10.24 -28.47 12.45
N ASP A 272 9.57 -28.03 13.50
CA ASP A 272 8.49 -28.78 14.15
C ASP A 272 7.13 -28.60 13.47
N GLN A 273 7.07 -27.91 12.33
CA GLN A 273 5.84 -27.63 11.58
C GLN A 273 4.74 -26.94 12.43
N MET A 274 5.13 -26.20 13.47
CA MET A 274 4.22 -25.48 14.34
C MET A 274 4.78 -24.14 14.85
N ILE A 275 3.88 -23.23 15.21
CA ILE A 275 4.18 -21.98 15.92
C ILE A 275 3.13 -21.75 17.01
N GLN A 276 3.58 -21.60 18.27
CA GLN A 276 2.71 -21.38 19.43
C GLN A 276 1.53 -22.39 19.51
N GLY A 277 1.80 -23.66 19.23
CA GLY A 277 0.79 -24.72 19.24
C GLY A 277 -0.17 -24.74 18.04
N ILE A 278 0.07 -23.91 17.02
CA ILE A 278 -0.68 -23.91 15.75
C ILE A 278 0.16 -24.59 14.68
N THR A 279 -0.38 -25.60 14.01
CA THR A 279 0.31 -26.30 12.90
C THR A 279 0.39 -25.43 11.64
N VAL A 280 1.31 -25.75 10.73
CA VAL A 280 1.38 -25.10 9.40
C VAL A 280 0.03 -25.15 8.70
N ASP A 281 -0.61 -26.32 8.61
CA ASP A 281 -1.91 -26.46 7.95
C ASP A 281 -3.00 -25.58 8.58
N THR A 282 -3.01 -25.48 9.91
CA THR A 282 -3.96 -24.62 10.63
C THR A 282 -3.68 -23.14 10.33
N MET A 283 -2.41 -22.74 10.27
CA MET A 283 -2.01 -21.38 9.90
C MET A 283 -2.44 -21.05 8.46
N ILE A 284 -2.24 -21.98 7.53
CA ILE A 284 -2.70 -21.86 6.15
C ILE A 284 -4.22 -21.70 6.08
N GLU A 285 -4.99 -22.51 6.81
CA GLU A 285 -6.45 -22.41 6.85
C GLU A 285 -6.90 -21.05 7.41
N LEU A 286 -6.25 -20.54 8.47
CA LEU A 286 -6.54 -19.21 9.02
C LEU A 286 -6.28 -18.09 8.00
N VAL A 287 -5.17 -18.14 7.26
CA VAL A 287 -4.90 -17.19 6.17
C VAL A 287 -5.93 -17.33 5.04
N TYR A 288 -6.29 -18.56 4.68
CA TYR A 288 -7.28 -18.83 3.65
C TYR A 288 -8.67 -18.27 4.03
N ILE A 289 -9.07 -18.38 5.30
CA ILE A 289 -10.30 -17.75 5.83
C ILE A 289 -10.27 -16.24 5.58
N VAL A 290 -9.14 -15.58 5.87
CA VAL A 290 -8.98 -14.13 5.66
C VAL A 290 -9.10 -13.78 4.18
N LEU A 291 -8.39 -14.47 3.30
CA LEU A 291 -8.36 -14.18 1.86
C LEU A 291 -9.71 -14.43 1.17
N GLN A 292 -10.39 -15.53 1.48
CA GLN A 292 -11.65 -15.89 0.81
C GLN A 292 -12.85 -15.03 1.21
N ASN A 293 -12.75 -14.29 2.32
CA ASN A 293 -13.86 -13.51 2.87
C ASN A 293 -13.61 -11.99 2.79
N GLN A 294 -12.89 -11.55 1.75
CA GLN A 294 -12.64 -10.13 1.48
C GLN A 294 -13.75 -9.54 0.60
N PHE A 295 -14.79 -9.03 1.26
CA PHE A 295 -15.87 -8.31 0.61
C PHE A 295 -15.83 -6.84 1.00
N CYS A 296 -16.19 -5.97 0.07
CA CYS A 296 -16.22 -4.54 0.30
C CYS A 296 -17.36 -3.85 -0.44
N VAL A 297 -17.79 -2.72 0.09
CA VAL A 297 -18.73 -1.81 -0.57
C VAL A 297 -17.96 -0.62 -1.13
N SER A 298 -18.26 -0.24 -2.37
CA SER A 298 -17.74 0.97 -3.01
C SER A 298 -18.78 1.52 -3.97
N ASN A 299 -19.06 2.82 -3.96
CA ASN A 299 -19.97 3.49 -4.90
C ASN A 299 -21.28 2.74 -5.16
N ASN A 300 -21.99 2.36 -4.09
CA ASN A 300 -23.24 1.57 -4.15
C ASN A 300 -23.10 0.22 -4.87
N LYS A 301 -21.93 -0.40 -4.80
CA LYS A 301 -21.66 -1.73 -5.36
C LYS A 301 -21.00 -2.59 -4.30
N LEU A 302 -21.40 -3.85 -4.25
CA LEU A 302 -20.77 -4.89 -3.44
C LEU A 302 -19.78 -5.65 -4.31
N TYR A 303 -18.53 -5.70 -3.87
CA TYR A 303 -17.44 -6.39 -4.52
C TYR A 303 -16.86 -7.49 -3.64
N GLN A 304 -16.33 -8.52 -4.28
CA GLN A 304 -15.39 -9.45 -3.67
C GLN A 304 -14.00 -9.17 -4.24
N GLN A 305 -13.02 -8.97 -3.36
CA GLN A 305 -11.62 -9.01 -3.74
C GLN A 305 -11.18 -10.48 -3.76
N PHE A 306 -10.77 -10.98 -4.92
CA PHE A 306 -10.39 -12.39 -5.12
C PHE A 306 -8.92 -12.55 -5.54
N LYS A 307 -8.21 -11.43 -5.64
CA LYS A 307 -6.78 -11.32 -5.95
C LYS A 307 -6.14 -10.31 -5.02
N GLY A 308 -4.98 -10.65 -4.49
CA GLY A 308 -4.23 -9.90 -3.50
C GLY A 308 -4.89 -9.94 -2.12
N GLY A 309 -4.94 -8.79 -1.45
CA GLY A 309 -5.54 -8.64 -0.14
C GLY A 309 -6.07 -7.23 0.10
N ALA A 310 -7.03 -7.09 1.03
CA ALA A 310 -7.54 -5.80 1.46
C ALA A 310 -6.41 -4.97 2.12
N SER A 311 -6.05 -3.82 1.53
CA SER A 311 -4.90 -3.00 1.97
C SER A 311 -4.97 -2.52 3.43
N GLY A 312 -6.15 -2.42 4.02
CA GLY A 312 -6.35 -2.07 5.44
C GLY A 312 -6.22 -3.22 6.42
N LEU A 313 -6.04 -4.47 5.96
CA LEU A 313 -5.74 -5.59 6.86
C LEU A 313 -4.24 -5.62 7.18
N PRO A 314 -3.86 -5.83 8.46
CA PRO A 314 -2.44 -5.89 8.87
C PRO A 314 -1.67 -7.03 8.19
N LEU A 315 -2.37 -8.08 7.76
CA LEU A 315 -1.81 -9.27 7.14
C LEU A 315 -1.39 -9.05 5.67
N THR A 316 -2.06 -8.15 4.96
CA THR A 316 -2.01 -8.09 3.48
C THR A 316 -0.61 -7.80 2.96
N MET A 317 0.06 -6.78 3.51
CA MET A 317 1.41 -6.41 3.07
C MET A 317 2.43 -7.50 3.38
N LEU A 318 2.29 -8.19 4.52
CA LEU A 318 3.12 -9.33 4.84
C LEU A 318 2.97 -10.45 3.82
N LEU A 319 1.73 -10.81 3.46
CA LEU A 319 1.49 -11.83 2.43
C LEU A 319 2.05 -11.44 1.06
N ALA A 320 1.94 -10.16 0.68
CA ALA A 320 2.58 -9.67 -0.55
C ALA A 320 4.11 -9.83 -0.49
N TYR A 321 4.72 -9.52 0.66
CA TYR A 321 6.16 -9.69 0.86
C TYR A 321 6.61 -11.15 0.82
N ILE A 322 5.82 -12.05 1.42
CA ILE A 322 6.06 -13.49 1.37
C ILE A 322 5.97 -14.00 -0.07
N ASN A 323 4.93 -13.62 -0.82
CA ASN A 323 4.80 -13.96 -2.23
C ASN A 323 5.98 -13.53 -3.07
N MET A 324 6.40 -12.28 -2.92
CA MET A 324 7.54 -11.76 -3.68
C MET A 324 8.80 -12.59 -3.42
N PHE A 325 9.12 -12.84 -2.15
CA PHE A 325 10.37 -13.51 -1.84
C PHE A 325 10.29 -15.02 -2.12
N TYR A 326 9.35 -15.72 -1.49
CA TYR A 326 9.24 -17.19 -1.57
C TYR A 326 8.56 -17.70 -2.84
N GLY A 327 7.75 -16.86 -3.49
CA GLY A 327 7.04 -17.25 -4.71
C GLY A 327 7.76 -16.86 -6.00
N GLN A 328 8.65 -15.85 -5.98
CA GLN A 328 9.20 -15.28 -7.22
C GLN A 328 10.71 -15.03 -7.17
N HIS A 329 11.24 -14.43 -6.10
CA HIS A 329 12.60 -13.88 -6.14
C HIS A 329 13.66 -14.74 -5.46
N ARG A 330 13.30 -15.81 -4.75
CA ARG A 330 14.25 -16.57 -3.92
C ARG A 330 15.48 -17.03 -4.70
N ASP A 331 15.27 -17.70 -5.83
CA ASP A 331 16.37 -18.28 -6.62
C ASP A 331 17.20 -17.20 -7.30
N LEU A 332 16.54 -16.14 -7.78
CA LEU A 332 17.20 -14.97 -8.34
C LEU A 332 18.09 -14.28 -7.29
N VAL A 333 17.58 -14.06 -6.08
CA VAL A 333 18.34 -13.49 -4.96
C VAL A 333 19.49 -14.41 -4.55
N ALA A 334 19.30 -15.72 -4.53
CA ALA A 334 20.40 -16.67 -4.29
C ALA A 334 21.51 -16.51 -5.34
N SER A 335 21.15 -16.37 -6.62
CA SER A 335 22.12 -16.15 -7.70
C SER A 335 22.89 -14.85 -7.59
N PHE A 336 22.26 -13.79 -7.05
CA PHE A 336 22.93 -12.51 -6.77
C PHE A 336 23.92 -12.67 -5.62
N VAL A 337 23.53 -13.35 -4.54
CA VAL A 337 24.42 -13.63 -3.41
C VAL A 337 25.65 -14.44 -3.84
N GLU A 338 25.46 -15.46 -4.68
CA GLU A 338 26.58 -16.26 -5.23
C GLU A 338 27.58 -15.44 -6.06
N LYS A 339 27.09 -14.39 -6.74
CA LYS A 339 27.91 -13.49 -7.56
C LYS A 339 28.54 -12.34 -6.76
N ASN A 340 28.34 -12.30 -5.45
CA ASN A 340 28.66 -11.14 -4.61
C ASN A 340 28.03 -9.86 -5.15
N GLU A 341 26.77 -9.94 -5.56
CA GLU A 341 25.94 -8.77 -5.82
C GLU A 341 25.21 -8.35 -4.55
N LEU A 342 25.09 -7.06 -4.34
CA LEU A 342 24.26 -6.52 -3.28
C LEU A 342 22.80 -6.66 -3.71
N PHE A 343 21.96 -7.22 -2.85
CA PHE A 343 20.51 -7.18 -3.00
C PHE A 343 19.88 -6.80 -1.66
N GLY A 344 18.94 -5.87 -1.68
CA GLY A 344 18.09 -5.63 -0.53
C GLY A 344 16.82 -4.88 -0.85
N ARG A 345 15.86 -4.91 0.08
CA ARG A 345 14.51 -4.38 -0.14
C ARG A 345 14.04 -3.53 1.03
N TYR A 346 13.43 -2.39 0.72
CA TYR A 346 12.68 -1.58 1.64
C TYR A 346 11.25 -1.41 1.11
N GLN A 347 10.27 -1.92 1.86
CA GLN A 347 8.85 -1.90 1.46
C GLN A 347 8.61 -2.50 0.06
N ASP A 348 8.10 -1.68 -0.86
CA ASP A 348 7.80 -1.99 -2.26
C ASP A 348 8.96 -1.71 -3.23
N GLN A 349 10.11 -1.24 -2.72
CA GLN A 349 11.31 -0.96 -3.50
C GLN A 349 12.44 -1.95 -3.22
N ALA A 350 13.12 -2.43 -4.25
CA ALA A 350 14.36 -3.21 -4.13
C ALA A 350 15.54 -2.47 -4.76
N LEU A 351 16.73 -2.70 -4.20
CA LEU A 351 18.02 -2.23 -4.68
C LEU A 351 18.89 -3.44 -4.98
N LEU A 352 19.59 -3.37 -6.11
CA LEU A 352 20.52 -4.39 -6.56
C LEU A 352 21.78 -3.76 -7.16
N THR A 353 22.93 -4.43 -7.07
CA THR A 353 24.08 -4.19 -7.94
C THR A 353 24.22 -5.28 -9.00
N TRP A 354 24.82 -4.95 -10.13
CA TRP A 354 25.08 -5.91 -11.21
C TRP A 354 26.40 -5.62 -11.92
N HIS A 355 27.29 -6.61 -12.00
CA HIS A 355 28.58 -6.49 -12.69
C HIS A 355 28.57 -6.89 -14.16
N GLY A 356 27.51 -7.54 -14.64
CA GLY A 356 27.36 -7.90 -16.04
C GLY A 356 26.88 -6.72 -16.89
N SER A 357 26.58 -6.99 -18.16
CA SER A 357 25.97 -5.98 -19.03
C SER A 357 24.50 -5.75 -18.66
N GLU A 358 23.96 -4.59 -19.07
CA GLU A 358 22.53 -4.30 -18.92
C GLU A 358 21.68 -5.33 -19.67
N ASP A 359 22.08 -5.75 -20.88
CA ASP A 359 21.36 -6.77 -21.66
C ASP A 359 21.33 -8.14 -20.96
N GLU A 360 22.43 -8.54 -20.32
CA GLU A 360 22.49 -9.76 -19.51
C GLU A 360 21.55 -9.67 -18.31
N PHE A 361 21.46 -8.49 -17.69
CA PHE A 361 20.56 -8.26 -16.58
C PHE A 361 19.09 -8.39 -17.01
N HIS A 362 18.69 -7.68 -18.07
CA HIS A 362 17.32 -7.78 -18.60
C HIS A 362 16.97 -9.23 -18.97
N THR A 363 17.91 -9.97 -19.57
CA THR A 363 17.70 -11.38 -19.91
C THR A 363 17.47 -12.24 -18.65
N LEU A 364 18.31 -12.09 -17.62
CA LEU A 364 18.17 -12.80 -16.36
C LEU A 364 16.86 -12.44 -15.64
N PHE A 365 16.52 -11.15 -15.63
CA PHE A 365 15.32 -10.64 -14.98
C PHE A 365 14.04 -11.15 -15.66
N ASN A 366 13.97 -11.06 -16.99
CA ASN A 366 12.79 -11.43 -17.77
C ASN A 366 12.58 -12.95 -17.83
N THR A 367 13.65 -13.74 -17.65
CA THR A 367 13.55 -15.20 -17.52
C THR A 367 13.23 -15.64 -16.08
N GLY A 368 13.57 -14.83 -15.08
CA GLY A 368 13.43 -15.16 -13.67
C GLY A 368 12.16 -14.66 -12.99
N ILE A 369 11.43 -13.68 -13.57
CA ILE A 369 10.28 -13.04 -12.90
C ILE A 369 9.07 -12.88 -13.83
N ASP A 370 7.97 -13.56 -13.48
CA ASP A 370 6.69 -13.56 -14.21
C ASP A 370 5.84 -12.27 -14.01
N THR A 371 6.40 -11.23 -13.38
CA THR A 371 5.68 -10.00 -12.99
C THR A 371 6.29 -8.71 -13.55
N GLU A 372 7.08 -8.78 -14.62
CA GLU A 372 7.71 -7.62 -15.28
C GLU A 372 6.75 -6.44 -15.50
N HIS A 373 5.53 -6.72 -15.96
CA HIS A 373 4.44 -5.76 -16.21
C HIS A 373 3.97 -4.95 -14.99
N LEU A 374 4.40 -5.33 -13.78
CA LEU A 374 3.96 -4.77 -12.49
C LEU A 374 5.09 -4.06 -11.75
N MET A 375 6.24 -3.93 -12.41
CA MET A 375 7.44 -3.31 -11.87
C MET A 375 7.92 -2.19 -12.77
N THR A 376 8.34 -1.09 -12.16
CA THR A 376 9.16 -0.09 -12.83
C THR A 376 10.61 -0.33 -12.45
N MET A 377 11.48 -0.36 -13.44
CA MET A 377 12.90 -0.61 -13.26
C MET A 377 13.73 0.59 -13.72
N SER A 378 14.80 0.87 -12.99
CA SER A 378 15.81 1.83 -13.40
C SER A 378 17.19 1.19 -13.24
N VAL A 379 18.01 1.29 -14.28
CA VAL A 379 19.34 0.72 -14.36
C VAL A 379 20.32 1.83 -14.73
N GLY A 380 21.46 1.90 -14.06
CA GLY A 380 22.50 2.87 -14.41
C GLY A 380 23.68 2.86 -13.44
N SER A 381 24.71 3.64 -13.77
CA SER A 381 25.85 3.90 -12.87
C SER A 381 25.48 4.84 -11.71
N THR A 382 24.32 5.49 -11.80
CA THR A 382 23.72 6.31 -10.74
C THR A 382 22.21 6.10 -10.76
N ILE A 383 21.61 5.94 -9.59
CA ILE A 383 20.18 5.66 -9.39
C ILE A 383 19.61 6.46 -8.22
N HIS A 384 18.28 6.51 -8.13
CA HIS A 384 17.58 7.02 -6.97
C HIS A 384 16.90 5.89 -6.18
N PHE A 385 17.08 5.88 -4.86
CA PHE A 385 16.39 4.98 -3.94
C PHE A 385 15.83 5.80 -2.78
N HIS A 386 14.51 6.01 -2.77
CA HIS A 386 13.87 7.01 -1.90
C HIS A 386 14.57 8.37 -2.01
N ASP A 387 15.02 8.92 -0.88
CA ASP A 387 15.65 10.23 -0.74
C ASP A 387 17.16 10.18 -1.01
N LEU A 388 17.67 9.07 -1.58
CA LEU A 388 19.08 8.86 -1.88
C LEU A 388 19.34 8.82 -3.38
N GLU A 389 20.36 9.53 -3.83
CA GLU A 389 21.08 9.23 -5.07
C GLU A 389 22.31 8.41 -4.71
N ILE A 390 22.50 7.31 -5.43
CA ILE A 390 23.58 6.35 -5.20
C ILE A 390 24.25 6.12 -6.53
N GLY A 391 25.57 6.22 -6.57
CA GLY A 391 26.37 5.92 -7.74
C GLY A 391 27.80 5.59 -7.38
N HIS A 392 28.65 5.49 -8.40
CA HIS A 392 30.09 5.41 -8.23
C HIS A 392 30.78 6.29 -9.27
N ASN A 393 31.97 6.81 -8.95
CA ASN A 393 32.78 7.49 -9.95
C ASN A 393 33.58 6.53 -10.82
N SER A 394 34.33 7.08 -11.79
CA SER A 394 35.17 6.33 -12.73
C SER A 394 36.27 5.48 -12.07
N LYS A 395 36.54 5.68 -10.78
CA LYS A 395 37.50 4.89 -9.99
C LYS A 395 36.81 3.78 -9.17
N GLY A 396 35.49 3.61 -9.29
CA GLY A 396 34.72 2.64 -8.50
C GLY A 396 34.55 3.04 -7.03
N VAL A 397 34.73 4.32 -6.70
CA VAL A 397 34.46 4.83 -5.35
C VAL A 397 32.99 5.21 -5.26
N LEU A 398 32.34 4.74 -4.19
CA LEU A 398 30.94 5.05 -3.87
C LEU A 398 30.73 6.56 -3.74
N GLU A 399 29.69 7.06 -4.40
CA GLU A 399 29.18 8.41 -4.23
C GLU A 399 27.70 8.31 -3.83
N SER A 400 27.32 9.00 -2.76
CA SER A 400 25.93 9.09 -2.34
C SER A 400 25.58 10.52 -1.96
N LYS A 401 24.34 10.91 -2.28
CA LYS A 401 23.77 12.20 -1.89
C LYS A 401 22.38 11.98 -1.35
N VAL A 402 22.07 12.66 -0.25
CA VAL A 402 20.70 12.74 0.26
C VAL A 402 20.04 13.94 -0.41
N TYR A 403 18.93 13.70 -1.09
CA TYR A 403 18.06 14.76 -1.57
C TYR A 403 16.81 14.78 -0.70
N TYR A 404 16.45 15.97 -0.25
CA TYR A 404 15.06 16.19 0.14
C TYR A 404 14.29 16.35 -1.16
N ASP A 405 13.34 15.46 -1.41
CA ASP A 405 12.38 15.63 -2.49
C ASP A 405 11.68 16.99 -2.29
N ARG A 406 12.16 18.01 -3.01
CA ARG A 406 11.62 19.37 -3.02
C ARG A 406 10.44 19.47 -3.99
N ASP A 407 9.92 18.36 -4.50
CA ASP A 407 8.72 18.34 -5.34
C ASP A 407 7.41 18.62 -4.56
N ILE A 408 7.52 19.16 -3.34
CA ILE A 408 6.43 19.86 -2.66
C ILE A 408 6.46 21.38 -2.92
N ASP A 409 7.54 22.00 -3.44
CA ASP A 409 7.62 23.48 -3.49
C ASP A 409 8.32 24.17 -4.67
N THR A 410 8.73 23.50 -5.76
CA THR A 410 9.35 24.24 -6.91
C THR A 410 8.95 23.73 -8.29
N LEU A 411 8.11 24.51 -9.00
CA LEU A 411 8.17 24.60 -10.46
C LEU A 411 9.38 25.50 -10.87
N PRO A 412 9.92 25.32 -12.08
CA PRO A 412 11.15 25.98 -12.50
C PRO A 412 10.97 27.51 -12.56
N ASN A 413 11.99 28.23 -12.11
CA ASN A 413 12.17 29.64 -12.44
C ASN A 413 12.05 29.77 -13.97
N VAL A 414 10.96 30.38 -14.41
CA VAL A 414 10.91 31.03 -15.71
C VAL A 414 11.99 32.09 -15.64
N SER A 415 13.04 31.89 -16.44
CA SER A 415 14.00 32.93 -16.74
C SER A 415 13.25 34.11 -17.32
N ASP A 416 13.18 35.21 -16.56
CA ASP A 416 12.90 36.52 -17.13
C ASP A 416 14.01 36.81 -18.16
N GLU A 417 13.56 37.01 -19.40
CA GLU A 417 14.38 37.47 -20.50
C GLU A 417 15.07 38.80 -20.16
N SER A 418 16.32 38.90 -20.58
CA SER A 418 16.85 40.11 -21.21
C SER A 418 17.41 39.74 -22.58
#